data_AF-K9AST8-F1
#
_entry.id   AF-K9AST8-F1
#
_cell.length_a   1.000
_cell.length_b   1.000
_cell.length_c   1.000
_cell.angle_alpha   90.00
_cell.angle_beta   90.00
_cell.angle_gamma   90.00
#
_symmetry.space_group_name_H-M   'P 1'
#
loop_
_entity.id
_entity.type
_entity.pdbx_description
1 polymer ?
#
loop_
_entity_poly.entity_id
_entity_poly.type
_entity_poly.pdbx_seq_one_letter_code
_entity_poly.pdbx_strand_id
1 'polypeptide(L)'
;MTTTLVIAIIVPTAIFLLSVLIYRTKNLDMITFIDPKRVPEDKKDQLLRYFLVLMSIVCILMFLMIISTAFNYTLTIIFVLAMCFKLIAFYGIYKYLIKN
;
A
#
# COMPACT_ATOMS: atom_id res chain seq x y z
N MET A 1 24.25 -4.13 -8.52
CA MET A 1 23.69 -5.07 -7.52
C MET A 1 23.55 -4.41 -6.15
N THR A 2 24.60 -3.81 -5.58
CA THR A 2 24.55 -3.14 -4.26
C THR A 2 23.56 -1.99 -4.20
N THR A 3 23.54 -1.10 -5.21
CA THR A 3 22.57 0.01 -5.29
C THR A 3 21.12 -0.47 -5.41
N THR A 4 20.87 -1.51 -6.18
CA THR A 4 19.54 -2.12 -6.34
C THR A 4 19.01 -2.71 -5.03
N LEU A 5 19.86 -3.38 -4.25
CA LEU A 5 19.52 -3.91 -2.92
C LEU A 5 19.24 -2.79 -1.91
N VAL A 6 20.02 -1.72 -1.93
CA VAL A 6 19.79 -0.54 -1.07
C VAL A 6 18.44 0.09 -1.37
N ILE A 7 18.09 0.28 -2.65
CA ILE A 7 16.78 0.80 -3.06
C ILE A 7 15.66 -0.17 -2.64
N ALA A 8 15.87 -1.49 -2.83
CA ALA A 8 14.91 -2.51 -2.44
C ALA A 8 14.59 -2.48 -0.94
N ILE A 9 15.50 -2.04 -0.08
CA ILE A 9 15.26 -1.94 1.37
C ILE A 9 14.66 -0.58 1.72
N ILE A 10 15.31 0.52 1.30
CA ILE A 10 14.95 1.86 1.75
C ILE A 10 13.54 2.25 1.30
N VAL A 11 13.17 1.98 0.04
CA VAL A 11 11.88 2.46 -0.49
C VAL A 11 10.69 1.75 0.18
N PRO A 12 10.64 0.41 0.30
CA PRO A 12 9.56 -0.24 1.04
C PRO A 12 9.54 0.16 2.52
N THR A 13 10.70 0.30 3.17
CA THR A 13 10.73 0.73 4.57
C THR A 13 10.16 2.13 4.76
N ALA A 14 10.51 3.09 3.90
CA ALA A 14 9.96 4.45 3.96
C ALA A 14 8.43 4.46 3.76
N ILE A 15 7.93 3.69 2.80
CA ILE A 15 6.48 3.55 2.55
C ILE A 15 5.77 2.91 3.75
N PHE A 16 6.35 1.88 4.35
CA PHE A 16 5.81 1.23 5.54
C PHE A 16 5.78 2.18 6.74
N LEU A 17 6.84 2.95 6.98
CA LEU A 17 6.87 3.93 8.06
C LEU A 17 5.80 5.02 7.85
N LEU A 18 5.59 5.47 6.61
CA LEU A 18 4.54 6.41 6.28
C LEU A 18 3.15 5.83 6.56
N SER A 19 2.90 4.56 6.19
CA SER A 19 1.60 3.93 6.45
C SER A 19 1.33 3.72 7.94
N VAL A 20 2.37 3.40 8.73
CA VAL A 20 2.29 3.36 10.20
C VAL A 20 2.01 4.75 10.78
N LEU A 21 2.65 5.79 10.25
CA LEU A 21 2.42 7.17 10.69
C LEU A 21 0.97 7.59 10.44
N ILE A 22 0.43 7.32 9.23
CA ILE A 22 -0.98 7.57 8.88
C ILE A 22 -1.93 6.82 9.83
N TYR A 23 -1.62 5.56 10.13
CA TYR A 23 -2.40 4.76 11.07
C TYR A 23 -2.40 5.36 12.49
N ARG A 24 -1.24 5.84 12.96
CA ARG A 24 -1.12 6.43 14.31
C ARG A 24 -1.75 7.81 14.42
N THR A 25 -1.61 8.66 13.41
CA THR A 25 -2.21 10.01 13.40
C THR A 25 -3.70 9.98 13.06
N LYS A 26 -4.22 8.84 12.58
CA LYS A 26 -5.56 8.67 12.03
C LYS A 26 -5.90 9.68 10.92
N ASN A 27 -4.86 10.22 10.27
CA ASN A 27 -5.02 11.28 9.29
C ASN A 27 -5.27 10.69 7.89
N LEU A 28 -6.54 10.46 7.57
CA LEU A 28 -6.97 9.96 6.27
C LEU A 28 -6.71 10.95 5.12
N ASP A 29 -6.52 12.24 5.39
CA ASP A 29 -6.20 13.25 4.35
C ASP A 29 -4.84 12.98 3.69
N MET A 30 -3.97 12.20 4.36
CA MET A 30 -2.68 11.80 3.80
C MET A 30 -2.80 10.67 2.76
N ILE A 31 -3.97 10.03 2.63
CA ILE A 31 -4.22 9.01 1.62
C ILE A 31 -4.87 9.69 0.41
N THR A 32 -4.07 9.92 -0.63
CA THR A 32 -4.56 10.45 -1.91
C THR A 32 -5.70 9.58 -2.44
N PHE A 33 -6.70 10.20 -3.09
CA PHE A 33 -7.89 9.56 -3.67
C PHE A 33 -8.99 9.12 -2.68
N ILE A 34 -8.83 9.42 -1.39
CA ILE A 34 -9.88 9.31 -0.37
C ILE A 34 -10.41 10.72 -0.06
N ASP A 35 -11.72 10.84 0.14
CA ASP A 35 -12.36 12.02 0.73
C ASP A 35 -12.73 11.67 2.18
N PRO A 36 -11.94 12.10 3.18
CA PRO A 36 -12.12 11.68 4.57
C PRO A 36 -13.46 12.08 5.16
N LYS A 37 -14.09 13.12 4.62
CA LYS A 37 -15.41 13.60 5.05
C LYS A 37 -16.54 12.64 4.68
N ARG A 38 -16.33 11.77 3.69
CA ARG A 38 -17.31 10.78 3.24
C ARG A 38 -17.23 9.47 4.02
N VAL A 39 -16.17 9.26 4.80
CA VAL A 39 -15.98 8.02 5.56
C VAL A 39 -16.69 8.14 6.91
N PRO A 40 -17.66 7.26 7.24
CA PRO A 40 -18.31 7.24 8.54
C PRO A 40 -17.30 7.07 9.68
N GLU A 41 -17.49 7.77 10.79
CA GLU A 41 -16.52 7.79 11.90
C GLU A 41 -16.23 6.40 12.48
N ASP A 42 -17.26 5.56 12.58
CA ASP A 42 -17.17 4.18 13.06
C ASP A 42 -16.37 3.27 12.10
N LYS A 43 -16.25 3.65 10.82
CA LYS A 43 -15.51 2.91 9.79
C LYS A 43 -14.08 3.41 9.56
N LYS A 44 -13.71 4.59 10.07
CA LYS A 44 -12.36 5.18 9.87
C LYS A 44 -11.25 4.26 10.38
N ASP A 45 -11.38 3.74 11.60
CA ASP A 45 -10.39 2.83 12.19
C ASP A 45 -10.29 1.51 11.42
N GLN A 46 -11.41 1.00 10.90
CA GLN A 46 -11.43 -0.20 10.06
C GLN A 46 -10.67 0.05 8.74
N LEU A 47 -10.95 1.17 8.07
CA LEU A 47 -10.29 1.57 6.83
C LEU A 47 -8.77 1.75 7.01
N LEU A 48 -8.35 2.40 8.10
CA LEU A 48 -6.94 2.60 8.45
C LEU A 48 -6.21 1.28 8.72
N ARG A 49 -6.85 0.31 9.40
CA ARG A 49 -6.28 -1.04 9.57
C ARG A 49 -6.11 -1.75 8.23
N TYR A 50 -7.12 -1.69 7.36
CA TYR A 50 -7.01 -2.26 6.01
C TYR A 50 -5.89 -1.61 5.21
N PHE A 51 -5.78 -0.28 5.26
CA PHE A 51 -4.70 0.44 4.61
C PHE A 51 -3.32 -0.02 5.11
N LEU A 52 -3.13 -0.12 6.43
CA LEU A 52 -1.85 -0.57 7.00
C LEU A 52 -1.47 -1.98 6.54
N VAL A 53 -2.42 -2.92 6.60
CA VAL A 53 -2.20 -4.31 6.13
C VAL A 53 -1.89 -4.34 4.64
N LEU A 54 -2.65 -3.59 3.84
CA LEU A 54 -2.45 -3.49 2.40
C LEU A 54 -1.06 -2.94 2.06
N MET A 55 -0.66 -1.85 2.69
CA MET A 55 0.64 -1.22 2.47
C MET A 55 1.78 -2.14 2.89
N SER A 56 1.60 -2.94 3.95
CA SER A 56 2.56 -3.98 4.35
C SER A 56 2.77 -5.03 3.25
N ILE A 57 1.67 -5.51 2.64
CA ILE A 57 1.73 -6.46 1.53
C ILE A 57 2.39 -5.82 0.30
N VAL A 58 2.03 -4.57 -0.03
CA VAL A 58 2.64 -3.82 -1.15
C VAL A 58 4.15 -3.66 -0.94
N CYS A 59 4.61 -3.39 0.29
CA CYS A 59 6.04 -3.29 0.59
C CYS A 59 6.78 -4.59 0.31
N ILE A 60 6.22 -5.73 0.72
CA ILE A 60 6.80 -7.06 0.43
C ILE A 60 6.83 -7.31 -1.08
N LEU A 61 5.74 -7.03 -1.79
CA LEU A 61 5.67 -7.21 -3.24
C LEU A 61 6.66 -6.29 -3.97
N MET A 62 6.84 -5.06 -3.51
CA MET A 62 7.77 -4.10 -4.09
C MET A 62 9.23 -4.51 -3.87
N PHE A 63 9.57 -5.02 -2.68
CA PHE A 63 10.88 -5.62 -2.42
C PHE A 63 11.15 -6.80 -3.38
N LEU A 64 10.21 -7.73 -3.50
CA LEU A 64 10.32 -8.87 -4.40
C LEU A 64 10.42 -8.44 -5.87
N MET A 65 9.67 -7.42 -6.28
CA MET A 65 9.73 -6.83 -7.63
C MET A 65 11.12 -6.27 -7.95
N ILE A 66 11.71 -5.48 -7.05
CA ILE A 66 13.01 -4.86 -7.28
C ILE A 66 14.11 -5.93 -7.37
N ILE A 67 14.04 -6.96 -6.53
CA ILE A 67 14.98 -8.10 -6.59
C ILE A 67 14.76 -8.90 -7.89
N SER A 68 13.51 -9.21 -8.24
CA SER A 68 13.22 -10.02 -9.42
C SER A 68 13.61 -9.35 -10.73
N THR A 69 13.70 -8.01 -10.76
CA THR A 69 14.10 -7.25 -11.95
C THR A 69 15.48 -7.68 -12.47
N ALA A 70 16.37 -8.13 -11.58
CA ALA A 70 17.71 -8.59 -11.96
C ALA A 70 17.75 -10.03 -12.51
N PHE A 71 16.71 -10.83 -12.30
CA PHE A 71 16.72 -12.27 -12.58
C PHE A 71 15.62 -12.73 -13.55
N ASN A 72 14.42 -12.14 -13.47
CA ASN A 72 13.25 -12.59 -14.23
C ASN A 72 12.24 -11.44 -14.43
N TYR A 73 12.17 -10.94 -15.67
CA TYR A 73 11.25 -9.87 -16.05
C TYR A 73 9.77 -10.29 -15.97
N THR A 74 9.42 -11.54 -16.32
CA THR A 74 8.05 -12.06 -16.22
C THR A 74 7.56 -12.03 -14.77
N LEU A 75 8.41 -12.44 -13.84
CA LEU A 75 8.09 -12.43 -12.40
C LEU A 75 7.92 -11.00 -11.87
N THR A 76 8.72 -10.07 -12.39
CA THR A 76 8.59 -8.62 -12.09
C THR A 76 7.24 -8.07 -12.55
N ILE A 77 6.80 -8.40 -13.76
CA ILE A 77 5.48 -8.01 -14.29
C ILE A 77 4.36 -8.56 -13.40
N ILE A 78 4.46 -9.82 -12.96
CA ILE A 78 3.48 -10.43 -12.06
C ILE A 78 3.37 -9.64 -10.75
N PHE A 79 4.50 -9.22 -10.16
CA PHE A 79 4.46 -8.42 -8.94
C PHE A 79 3.89 -7.01 -9.15
N VAL A 80 4.18 -6.37 -10.27
CA VAL A 80 3.55 -5.08 -10.63
C VAL A 80 2.03 -5.24 -10.73
N LEU A 81 1.55 -6.26 -11.44
CA LEU A 81 0.12 -6.54 -11.57
C LEU A 81 -0.52 -6.85 -10.20
N ALA A 82 0.15 -7.62 -9.35
CA ALA A 82 -0.32 -7.93 -8.00
C ALA A 82 -0.46 -6.66 -7.14
N MET A 83 0.50 -5.73 -7.22
CA MET A 83 0.41 -4.45 -6.51
C MET A 83 -0.76 -3.59 -7.01
N CYS A 84 -0.94 -3.48 -8.33
CA CYS A 84 -2.08 -2.78 -8.91
C CYS A 84 -3.41 -3.39 -8.45
N PHE A 85 -3.53 -4.72 -8.43
CA PHE A 85 -4.73 -5.40 -7.95
C PHE A 85 -5.04 -5.09 -6.48
N LYS A 86 -4.01 -4.99 -5.63
CA LYS A 86 -4.17 -4.58 -4.22
C LYS A 86 -4.71 -3.15 -4.11
N LEU A 87 -4.19 -2.20 -4.89
CA LEU A 87 -4.71 -0.83 -4.89
C LEU A 87 -6.18 -0.76 -5.32
N ILE A 88 -6.55 -1.52 -6.36
CA ILE A 88 -7.95 -1.63 -6.81
C ILE A 88 -8.83 -2.23 -5.70
N ALA A 89 -8.37 -3.30 -5.04
CA ALA A 89 -9.09 -3.92 -3.94
C ALA A 89 -9.34 -2.93 -2.78
N PHE A 90 -8.34 -2.12 -2.43
CA PHE A 90 -8.48 -1.08 -1.41
C PHE A 90 -9.53 -0.02 -1.79
N TYR A 91 -9.50 0.47 -3.02
CA TYR A 91 -10.50 1.42 -3.52
C TYR A 91 -11.92 0.82 -3.52
N GLY A 92 -12.05 -0.47 -3.86
CA GLY A 92 -13.31 -1.21 -3.76
C GLY A 92 -13.86 -1.26 -2.32
N ILE A 93 -13.00 -1.56 -1.34
CA ILE A 93 -13.36 -1.56 0.08
C ILE A 93 -13.79 -0.16 0.53
N TYR A 94 -13.02 0.87 0.18
CA TYR A 94 -13.35 2.26 0.49
C TYR A 94 -14.74 2.65 -0.05
N LYS A 95 -15.02 2.35 -1.32
CA LYS A 95 -16.33 2.67 -1.94
C LYS A 95 -17.48 1.89 -1.27
N TYR A 96 -17.24 0.65 -0.88
CA TYR A 96 -18.22 -0.16 -0.14
C TYR A 96 -18.54 0.44 1.24
N LEU A 97 -17.51 0.90 1.96
CA LEU A 97 -17.64 1.51 3.29
C LEU A 97 -18.29 2.90 3.30
N ILE A 98 -18.32 3.62 2.18
CA ILE A 98 -19.06 4.90 2.09
C ILE A 98 -20.53 4.68 1.73
N LYS A 99 -20.82 3.64 0.95
CA LYS A 99 -22.18 3.37 0.46
C LYS A 99 -23.09 2.79 1.55
N ASN A 100 -22.51 2.10 2.52
CA ASN A 100 -23.18 1.52 3.69
C ASN A 100 -22.88 2.36 4.93
#